data_AF-A0A3A0DRS1-F1
#
_entry.id   AF-A0A3A0DRS1-F1
#
_cell.length_a   1.000
_cell.length_b   1.000
_cell.length_c   1.000
_cell.angle_alpha   90.00
_cell.angle_beta   90.00
_cell.angle_gamma   90.00
#
_symmetry.space_group_name_H-M   'P 1'
#
loop_
_entity.id
_entity.type
_entity.pdbx_description
1 polymer ?
#
loop_
_entity_poly.entity_id
_entity_poly.type
_entity_poly.pdbx_seq_one_letter_code
_entity_poly.pdbx_strand_id
1 'polypeptide(L)'
;MTIPARFKGSESEDMLKAVLRLAFEDILPAEISEREPTGYPSYYWTQGEVEHLKQYLLSPGGLKRTGLLRPDTVQQILEADKASKKKSAGKRTWGLLVLQAWYELYVNNNEDFFITRDY
;
A
#
# COMPACT_ATOMS: atom_id res chain seq x y z
N MET A 1 28.32 -12.87 9.06
CA MET A 1 27.77 -12.11 10.20
C MET A 1 26.92 -13.08 11.00
N THR A 2 27.35 -13.48 12.20
CA THR A 2 26.76 -14.59 12.96
C THR A 2 25.73 -14.05 13.94
N ILE A 3 24.45 -14.35 13.73
CA ILE A 3 23.38 -13.96 14.66
C ILE A 3 23.55 -14.75 15.98
N PRO A 4 23.50 -14.10 17.17
CA PRO A 4 23.63 -14.78 18.45
C PRO A 4 22.66 -15.94 18.62
N ALA A 5 23.11 -17.05 19.21
CA ALA A 5 22.35 -18.31 19.28
C ALA A 5 20.96 -18.18 19.95
N ARG A 6 20.76 -17.21 20.84
CA ARG A 6 19.45 -16.90 21.46
C ARG A 6 18.36 -16.47 20.48
N PHE A 7 18.74 -16.03 19.28
CA PHE A 7 17.84 -15.65 18.19
C PHE A 7 17.80 -16.69 17.07
N LYS A 8 18.54 -17.80 17.22
CA LYS A 8 18.63 -18.87 16.21
C LYS A 8 17.49 -19.87 16.42
N GLY A 9 16.57 -19.97 15.47
CA GLY A 9 15.50 -20.98 15.47
C GLY A 9 14.06 -20.44 15.63
N SER A 10 13.89 -19.13 15.78
CA SER A 10 12.58 -18.46 15.70
C SER A 10 12.58 -17.59 14.45
N GLU A 11 12.33 -18.16 13.27
CA GLU A 11 12.24 -17.41 12.00
C GLU A 11 10.93 -16.59 11.91
N SER A 12 10.41 -16.11 13.04
CA SER A 12 9.22 -15.25 13.03
C SER A 12 9.61 -13.82 12.64
N GLU A 13 8.70 -13.14 11.95
CA GLU A 13 8.85 -11.74 11.57
C GLU A 13 9.12 -10.84 12.78
N ASP A 14 8.60 -11.22 13.96
CA ASP A 14 8.78 -10.51 15.21
C ASP A 14 10.19 -10.64 15.78
N MET A 15 10.83 -11.80 15.62
CA MET A 15 12.22 -12.00 16.03
C MET A 15 13.17 -11.13 15.20
N LEU A 16 12.97 -11.10 13.87
CA LEU A 16 13.79 -10.28 12.97
C LEU A 16 13.69 -8.79 13.33
N LYS A 17 12.48 -8.31 13.64
CA LYS A 17 12.24 -6.93 14.11
C LYS A 17 12.96 -6.66 15.43
N ALA A 18 12.91 -7.60 16.38
CA ALA A 18 13.60 -7.45 17.67
C ALA A 18 15.12 -7.40 17.53
N VAL A 19 15.71 -8.25 16.67
CA VAL A 19 17.15 -8.23 16.38
C VAL A 19 17.56 -6.92 15.72
N LEU A 20 16.77 -6.41 14.78
CA LEU A 20 17.02 -5.10 14.16
C LEU A 20 16.97 -3.96 15.18
N ARG A 21 15.99 -3.95 16.09
CA ARG A 21 15.90 -2.92 17.14
C ARG A 21 17.13 -2.94 18.06
N LEU A 22 17.53 -4.11 18.52
CA LEU A 22 18.72 -4.27 19.38
C LEU A 22 20.03 -3.90 18.68
N ALA A 23 20.13 -4.14 17.37
CA ALA A 23 21.34 -3.84 16.60
C ALA A 23 21.57 -2.33 16.39
N PHE A 24 20.53 -1.51 16.54
CA PHE A 24 20.57 -0.07 16.31
C PHE A 24 20.07 0.73 17.53
N GLU A 25 20.00 0.11 18.72
CA GLU A 25 19.48 0.73 19.94
C GLU A 25 20.30 1.96 20.38
N ASP A 26 21.60 1.98 20.04
CA ASP A 26 22.53 3.06 20.29
C ASP A 26 22.39 4.27 19.33
N ILE A 27 21.63 4.11 18.23
CA ILE A 27 21.47 5.12 17.17
C ILE A 27 20.00 5.55 17.04
N LEU A 28 19.04 4.68 17.36
CA LEU A 28 17.61 4.97 17.26
C LEU A 28 17.10 5.71 18.52
N PRO A 29 16.36 6.82 18.36
CA PRO A 29 15.63 7.41 19.48
C PRO A 29 14.68 6.40 20.13
N ALA A 30 14.51 6.49 21.46
CA ALA A 30 13.66 5.58 22.22
C ALA A 30 12.23 5.52 21.68
N GLU A 31 11.69 6.64 21.17
CA GLU A 31 10.35 6.69 20.61
C GLU A 31 10.20 5.82 19.33
N ILE A 32 11.29 5.57 18.60
CA ILE A 32 11.28 4.73 17.39
C ILE A 32 11.47 3.25 17.75
N SER A 33 12.34 2.96 18.72
CA SER A 33 12.62 1.60 19.18
C SER A 33 11.40 0.95 19.86
N GLU A 34 10.61 1.74 20.59
CA GLU A 34 9.45 1.24 21.35
C GLU A 34 8.14 1.24 20.54
N ARG A 35 8.08 1.98 19.44
CA ARG A 35 6.86 2.11 18.62
C ARG A 35 6.41 0.76 18.07
N GLU A 36 5.11 0.49 18.14
CA GLU A 36 4.52 -0.68 17.47
C GLU A 36 4.69 -0.62 15.95
N PRO A 37 4.97 -1.75 15.28
CA PRO A 37 5.00 -1.79 13.83
C PRO A 37 3.67 -1.29 13.28
N THR A 38 3.69 -0.13 12.64
CA THR A 38 2.51 0.39 11.96
C THR A 38 2.49 -0.23 10.57
N GLY A 39 1.41 -0.91 10.23
CA GLY A 39 1.23 -1.47 8.89
C GLY A 39 1.16 -0.39 7.82
N TYR A 40 1.17 -0.82 6.56
CA TYR A 40 1.10 0.09 5.41
C TYR A 40 -0.10 1.05 5.52
N PRO A 41 0.08 2.37 5.32
CA PRO A 41 -0.97 3.37 5.52
C PRO A 41 -2.03 3.38 4.40
N SER A 42 -2.24 2.25 3.72
CA SER A 42 -3.11 2.13 2.54
C SER A 42 -4.54 2.63 2.82
N TYR A 43 -5.06 2.42 4.02
CA TYR A 43 -6.38 2.93 4.42
C TYR A 43 -6.44 4.46 4.41
N TYR A 44 -5.42 5.12 4.97
CA TYR A 44 -5.41 6.58 5.08
C TYR A 44 -5.30 7.25 3.72
N TRP A 45 -4.40 6.76 2.87
CA TRP A 45 -4.24 7.29 1.51
C TRP A 45 -5.49 7.06 0.68
N THR A 46 -6.04 5.84 0.70
CA THR A 46 -7.22 5.50 -0.10
C THR A 46 -8.52 6.15 0.38
N GLN A 47 -8.55 6.88 1.49
CA GLN A 47 -9.74 7.60 1.96
C GLN A 47 -9.67 9.12 1.74
N GLY A 48 -8.63 9.63 1.09
CA GLY A 48 -8.54 11.06 0.79
C GLY A 48 -7.51 11.39 -0.28
N GLU A 49 -6.22 11.23 0.05
CA GLU A 49 -5.12 11.75 -0.77
C GLU A 49 -5.11 11.23 -2.21
N VAL A 50 -5.60 10.02 -2.45
CA VAL A 50 -5.63 9.42 -3.80
C VAL A 50 -7.04 9.29 -4.38
N GLU A 51 -8.02 10.03 -3.86
CA GLU A 51 -9.42 9.96 -4.33
C GLU A 51 -9.54 10.23 -5.84
N HIS A 52 -8.85 11.26 -6.32
CA HIS A 52 -8.81 11.60 -7.74
C HIS A 52 -8.21 10.47 -8.61
N LEU A 53 -7.15 9.79 -8.13
CA LEU A 53 -6.54 8.67 -8.86
C LEU A 53 -7.53 7.51 -8.93
N LYS A 54 -8.22 7.22 -7.82
CA LYS A 54 -9.25 6.16 -7.79
C LYS A 54 -10.37 6.48 -8.78
N GLN A 55 -10.90 7.70 -8.76
CA GLN A 55 -11.98 8.11 -9.65
C GLN A 55 -11.57 8.06 -11.12
N TYR A 56 -10.29 8.24 -11.44
CA TYR A 56 -9.81 8.17 -12.81
C TYR A 56 -9.44 6.73 -13.22
N LEU A 57 -8.49 6.11 -12.52
CA LEU A 57 -7.91 4.81 -12.86
C LEU A 57 -8.87 3.64 -12.61
N LEU A 58 -9.67 3.72 -11.56
CA LEU A 58 -10.64 2.68 -11.20
C LEU A 58 -12.06 2.99 -11.72
N SER A 59 -12.22 4.03 -12.53
CA SER A 59 -13.46 4.23 -13.29
C SER A 59 -13.68 3.12 -14.31
N PRO A 60 -14.93 2.85 -14.72
CA PRO A 60 -15.19 1.94 -15.83
C PRO A 60 -14.41 2.29 -17.11
N GLY A 61 -14.15 3.58 -17.35
CA GLY A 61 -13.32 4.04 -18.48
C GLY A 61 -11.84 3.67 -18.31
N GLY A 62 -11.27 3.94 -17.14
CA GLY A 62 -9.88 3.58 -16.82
C GLY A 62 -9.62 2.08 -16.88
N LEU A 63 -10.51 1.30 -16.27
CA LEU A 63 -10.43 -0.16 -16.28
C LEU A 63 -10.57 -0.74 -17.69
N LYS A 64 -11.37 -0.12 -18.56
CA LYS A 64 -11.50 -0.54 -19.97
C LYS A 64 -10.23 -0.27 -20.79
N ARG A 65 -9.47 0.80 -20.50
CA ARG A 65 -8.21 1.09 -21.21
C ARG A 65 -7.17 0.01 -20.98
N THR A 66 -7.11 -0.53 -19.76
CA THR A 66 -6.15 -1.58 -19.41
C THR A 66 -6.70 -2.98 -19.70
N GLY A 67 -8.02 -3.19 -19.63
CA GLY A 67 -8.68 -4.45 -19.99
C GLY A 67 -8.38 -5.62 -19.05
N LEU A 68 -7.60 -5.40 -17.98
CA LEU A 68 -7.17 -6.46 -17.04
C LEU A 68 -8.21 -6.80 -15.97
N LEU A 69 -9.07 -5.85 -15.62
CA LEU A 69 -9.97 -5.95 -14.47
C LEU A 69 -11.43 -5.83 -14.92
N ARG A 70 -12.31 -6.61 -14.27
CA ARG A 70 -13.75 -6.50 -14.49
C ARG A 70 -14.31 -5.26 -13.77
N PRO A 71 -14.90 -4.28 -14.48
CA PRO A 71 -15.37 -3.04 -13.86
C PRO A 71 -16.34 -3.28 -12.71
N ASP A 72 -17.31 -4.17 -12.88
CA ASP A 72 -18.34 -4.43 -11.87
C ASP A 72 -17.75 -4.96 -10.55
N THR A 73 -16.77 -5.86 -10.63
CA THR A 73 -16.08 -6.39 -9.46
C THR A 73 -15.26 -5.31 -8.75
N VAL A 74 -14.60 -4.43 -9.50
CA VAL A 74 -13.83 -3.32 -8.91
C VAL A 74 -14.78 -2.36 -8.19
N GLN A 75 -15.93 -2.01 -8.78
CA GLN A 75 -16.91 -1.12 -8.14
C GLN A 75 -17.46 -1.73 -6.84
N GLN A 76 -17.73 -3.03 -6.82
CA GLN A 76 -18.15 -3.71 -5.58
C GLN A 76 -17.09 -3.63 -4.47
N ILE A 77 -15.80 -3.74 -4.83
CA ILE A 77 -14.70 -3.59 -3.86
C ILE A 77 -14.62 -2.17 -3.33
N LEU A 78 -14.77 -1.16 -4.19
CA LEU A 78 -14.74 0.25 -3.81
C LEU A 78 -15.88 0.59 -2.84
N GLU A 79 -17.09 0.15 -3.14
CA GLU A 79 -18.25 0.37 -2.26
C GLU A 79 -18.10 -0.35 -0.91
N ALA A 80 -17.59 -1.59 -0.92
CA ALA A 80 -17.33 -2.32 0.31
C ALA A 80 -16.23 -1.67 1.17
N ASP A 81 -15.18 -1.13 0.55
CA ASP A 81 -14.12 -0.40 1.24
C ASP A 81 -14.65 0.92 1.83
N LYS A 82 -15.52 1.64 1.11
CA LYS A 82 -16.16 2.89 1.57
C LYS A 82 -17.10 2.68 2.77
N ALA A 83 -17.84 1.57 2.78
CA ALA A 83 -18.75 1.24 3.88
C ALA A 83 -18.04 0.70 5.14
N SER A 84 -16.77 0.31 5.03
CA SER A 84 -16.03 -0.35 6.11
C SER A 84 -15.31 0.64 7.03
N LYS A 85 -15.46 0.44 8.35
CA LYS A 85 -14.72 1.20 9.39
C LYS A 85 -13.39 0.54 9.80
N LYS A 86 -13.02 -0.58 9.18
CA LYS A 86 -11.81 -1.32 9.55
C LYS A 86 -10.57 -0.60 9.04
N LYS A 87 -9.52 -0.51 9.84
CA LYS A 87 -8.19 -0.02 9.42
C LYS A 87 -7.58 -0.79 8.24
N SER A 88 -8.10 -1.98 7.94
CA SER A 88 -7.69 -2.80 6.79
C SER A 88 -8.47 -2.49 5.50
N ALA A 89 -9.54 -1.69 5.57
CA ALA A 89 -10.25 -1.26 4.38
C ALA A 89 -9.28 -0.50 3.47
N GLY A 90 -9.49 -0.54 2.16
CA GLY A 90 -8.61 0.15 1.22
C GLY A 90 -7.32 -0.59 0.87
N LYS A 91 -6.96 -1.70 1.56
CA LYS A 91 -5.83 -2.55 1.12
C LYS A 91 -6.03 -3.09 -0.30
N ARG A 92 -7.24 -3.54 -0.62
CA ARG A 92 -7.59 -4.04 -1.95
C ARG A 92 -7.61 -2.89 -2.96
N THR A 93 -8.31 -1.81 -2.62
CA THR A 93 -8.33 -0.59 -3.45
C THR A 93 -6.93 -0.09 -3.78
N TRP A 94 -6.03 -0.05 -2.80
CA TRP A 94 -4.64 0.35 -3.00
C TRP A 94 -3.90 -0.56 -3.99
N GLY A 95 -4.03 -1.88 -3.84
CA GLY A 95 -3.42 -2.83 -4.78
C GLY A 95 -3.92 -2.66 -6.21
N LEU A 96 -5.24 -2.46 -6.38
CA LEU A 96 -5.84 -2.20 -7.70
C LEU A 96 -5.34 -0.88 -8.29
N LEU A 97 -5.24 0.15 -7.45
CA LEU A 97 -4.80 1.48 -7.87
C LEU A 97 -3.35 1.46 -8.35
N VAL A 98 -2.45 0.85 -7.57
CA VAL A 98 -1.03 0.71 -7.93
C VAL A 98 -0.87 -0.09 -9.21
N LEU A 99 -1.62 -1.19 -9.38
CA LEU A 99 -1.59 -1.98 -10.61
C LEU A 99 -2.04 -1.15 -11.82
N GLN A 100 -3.15 -0.42 -11.73
CA GLN A 100 -3.63 0.42 -12.83
C GLN A 100 -2.66 1.56 -13.15
N ALA A 101 -2.11 2.22 -12.13
CA ALA A 101 -1.11 3.27 -12.30
C ALA A 101 0.15 2.74 -13.01
N TRP A 102 0.65 1.58 -12.58
CA TRP A 102 1.80 0.94 -13.21
C TRP A 102 1.51 0.59 -14.67
N TYR A 103 0.32 0.05 -14.98
CA TYR A 103 -0.04 -0.31 -16.34
C TYR A 103 -0.12 0.91 -17.25
N GLU A 104 -0.75 2.00 -16.79
CA GLU A 104 -0.83 3.25 -17.53
C GLU A 104 0.57 3.81 -17.83
N LEU A 105 1.47 3.81 -16.83
CA LEU A 105 2.84 4.29 -17.00
C LEU A 105 3.67 3.45 -17.97
N TYR A 106 3.69 2.14 -17.79
CA TYR A 106 4.71 1.29 -18.41
C TYR A 106 4.22 0.47 -19.59
N VAL A 107 2.90 0.27 -19.72
CA VAL A 107 2.31 -0.51 -20.80
C VAL A 107 1.61 0.39 -21.81
N ASN A 108 0.86 1.39 -21.32
CA ASN A 108 0.20 2.36 -22.19
C ASN A 108 1.07 3.60 -22.50
N ASN A 109 2.22 3.77 -21.84
CA ASN A 109 3.09 4.95 -21.93
C ASN A 109 2.33 6.28 -21.69
N ASN A 110 1.39 6.27 -20.75
CA ASN A 110 0.54 7.41 -20.40
C ASN A 110 1.17 8.20 -19.23
N GLU A 111 2.35 8.77 -19.47
CA GLU A 111 3.13 9.52 -18.48
C GLU A 111 2.49 10.88 -18.13
N ASP A 112 1.78 11.48 -19.09
CA ASP A 112 1.08 12.78 -18.95
C ASP A 112 0.07 12.80 -17.79
N PHE A 113 -0.38 11.62 -17.36
CA PHE A 113 -1.27 11.41 -16.24
C PHE A 113 -0.75 11.95 -14.90
N PHE A 114 0.55 11.80 -14.62
CA PHE A 114 1.15 12.22 -13.34
C PHE A 114 1.72 13.64 -13.37
N ILE A 115 1.83 14.25 -14.54
CA ILE A 115 2.51 15.53 -14.75
C ILE A 115 1.51 16.70 -14.87
N THR A 116 0.31 16.46 -15.39
CA THR A 116 -0.57 17.54 -15.89
C THR A 116 -1.75 17.88 -14.98
N ARG A 117 -1.80 17.34 -13.76
CA ARG A 117 -2.90 17.62 -12.81
C ARG A 117 -2.36 18.21 -11.53
N ASP A 118 -2.28 19.55 -11.50
CA ASP A 118 -2.18 20.30 -10.26
C ASP A 118 -3.40 19.95 -9.39
N TYR A 119 -3.14 19.46 -8.17
CA TYR A 119 -4.15 19.14 -7.15
C TYR A 119 -4.53 20.37 -6.32
#